data_AF-A0A9Q9B1G7-F1
#
_entry.id   AF-A0A9Q9B1G7-F1
#
_cell.length_a   1.000
_cell.length_b   1.000
_cell.length_c   1.000
_cell.angle_alpha   90.00
_cell.angle_beta   90.00
_cell.angle_gamma   90.00
#
_symmetry.space_group_name_H-M   'P 1'
#
loop_
_entity.id
_entity.type
_entity.pdbx_description
1 polymer ?
#
loop_
_entity_poly.entity_id
_entity_poly.type
_entity_poly.pdbx_seq_one_letter_code
_entity_poly.pdbx_strand_id
1 'polypeptide(L)'
;MQAVLKKDKQEQEKKLIAVMIAMYRSFKEREMDDDELDELLLYSTKRIESCLYRKNGEKKPFCNVCPVHCYKRDMRERIKKVMRYSGPRLLFKHPFLSLKHLFKTIYSKKHPPQSPKRCILR
;
A
#
# COMPACT_ATOMS: atom_id res chain seq x y z
N MET A 1 -18.49 17.41 8.47
CA MET A 1 -17.56 16.58 9.28
C MET A 1 -16.94 15.37 8.56
N GLN A 2 -17.38 14.94 7.37
CA GLN A 2 -16.78 13.75 6.69
C GLN A 2 -15.50 14.03 5.86
N ALA A 3 -15.12 15.30 5.66
CA ALA A 3 -13.98 15.69 4.83
C ALA A 3 -12.63 15.67 5.57
N VAL A 4 -12.63 15.80 6.90
CA VAL A 4 -11.41 15.81 7.73
C VAL A 4 -10.80 14.39 7.79
N LEU A 5 -11.61 13.37 8.07
CA LEU A 5 -11.20 11.95 8.15
C LEU A 5 -10.67 11.36 6.83
N LYS A 6 -11.03 11.93 5.67
CA LYS A 6 -10.64 11.40 4.34
C LYS A 6 -9.21 11.77 3.95
N LYS A 7 -8.72 12.96 4.33
CA LYS A 7 -7.34 13.38 4.10
C LYS A 7 -6.37 12.59 4.98
N ASP A 8 -6.76 12.35 6.24
CA ASP A 8 -5.97 11.58 7.20
C ASP A 8 -5.65 10.18 6.69
N LYS A 9 -6.61 9.50 6.06
CA LYS A 9 -6.40 8.13 5.55
C LYS A 9 -5.45 8.07 4.36
N GLN A 10 -5.47 9.07 3.46
CA GLN A 10 -4.51 9.12 2.36
C GLN A 10 -3.10 9.37 2.89
N GLU A 11 -2.99 10.31 3.82
CA GLU A 11 -1.74 10.70 4.44
C GLU A 11 -1.15 9.56 5.28
N GLN A 12 -1.98 8.82 6.01
CA GLN A 12 -1.59 7.60 6.71
C GLN A 12 -1.01 6.55 5.76
N GLU A 13 -1.64 6.33 4.59
CA GLU A 13 -1.11 5.37 3.61
C GLU A 13 0.22 5.83 3.01
N LYS A 14 0.40 7.13 2.74
CA LYS A 14 1.67 7.70 2.28
C LYS A 14 2.76 7.55 3.33
N LYS A 15 2.47 7.94 4.58
CA LYS A 15 3.37 7.79 5.72
C LYS A 15 3.76 6.34 5.95
N LEU A 16 2.81 5.41 5.84
CA LEU A 16 3.09 3.98 5.96
C LEU A 16 4.10 3.53 4.90
N ILE A 17 3.90 3.88 3.63
CA ILE A 17 4.86 3.53 2.56
C ILE A 17 6.23 4.18 2.81
N ALA A 18 6.26 5.46 3.20
CA ALA A 18 7.50 6.15 3.52
C ALA A 18 8.29 5.46 4.64
N VAL A 19 7.61 5.06 5.73
CA VAL A 19 8.21 4.29 6.82
C VAL A 19 8.72 2.94 6.32
N MET A 20 7.93 2.23 5.51
CA MET A 20 8.34 0.93 4.96
C MET A 20 9.58 1.03 4.07
N ILE A 21 9.69 2.08 3.25
CA ILE A 21 10.86 2.35 2.40
C ILE A 21 12.06 2.75 3.26
N ALA A 22 11.88 3.62 4.26
CA ALA A 22 12.95 3.99 5.19
C ALA A 22 13.51 2.76 5.95
N MET A 23 12.66 1.84 6.37
CA MET A 23 13.10 0.58 6.98
C MET A 23 13.88 -0.30 6.00
N TYR A 24 13.50 -0.30 4.73
CA TYR A 24 14.22 -1.05 3.68
C TYR A 24 15.56 -0.40 3.32
N ARG A 25 15.69 0.93 3.41
CA ARG A 25 16.98 1.63 3.26
C ARG A 25 18.01 1.17 4.28
N SER A 26 17.59 0.91 5.51
CA SER A 26 18.48 0.39 6.56
C SER A 26 18.88 -1.09 6.37
N PHE A 27 18.34 -1.78 5.36
CA PHE A 27 18.72 -3.16 5.05
C PHE A 27 20.04 -3.18 4.28
N LYS A 28 21.04 -3.90 4.81
CA LYS A 28 22.41 -3.95 4.25
C LYS A 28 22.49 -4.76 2.96
N GLU A 29 21.70 -5.81 2.81
CA GLU A 29 21.66 -6.68 1.62
C GLU A 29 20.51 -6.30 0.68
N ARG A 30 20.21 -5.00 0.60
CA ARG A 30 19.16 -4.52 -0.31
C ARG A 30 19.64 -4.60 -1.76
N GLU A 31 18.71 -4.99 -2.64
CA GLU A 31 18.97 -5.06 -4.09
C GLU A 31 18.75 -3.72 -4.79
N MET A 32 18.04 -2.78 -4.16
CA MET A 32 17.75 -1.47 -4.72
C MET A 32 18.64 -0.40 -4.12
N ASP A 33 19.13 0.51 -4.96
CA ASP A 33 19.86 1.70 -4.54
C ASP A 33 18.92 2.78 -3.96
N ASP A 34 19.49 3.88 -3.47
CA ASP A 34 18.70 4.94 -2.82
C ASP A 34 17.85 5.74 -3.83
N ASP A 35 18.32 5.89 -5.06
CA ASP A 35 17.62 6.58 -6.16
C ASP A 35 16.38 5.78 -6.61
N GLU A 36 16.50 4.46 -6.77
CA GLU A 36 15.38 3.56 -7.04
C GLU A 36 14.35 3.57 -5.91
N LEU A 37 14.79 3.75 -4.66
CA LEU A 37 13.89 3.87 -3.52
C LEU A 37 13.17 5.22 -3.47
N ASP A 38 13.83 6.32 -3.84
CA ASP A 38 13.18 7.63 -4.00
C ASP A 38 12.19 7.63 -5.17
N GLU A 39 12.57 7.04 -6.31
CA GLU A 39 11.68 6.85 -7.45
C GLU A 39 10.43 6.04 -7.03
N LEU A 40 10.63 4.95 -6.28
CA LEU A 40 9.53 4.11 -5.79
C LEU A 40 8.62 4.89 -4.84
N LEU A 41 9.16 5.71 -3.94
CA LEU A 41 8.40 6.52 -3.00
C LEU A 41 7.54 7.56 -3.74
N LEU A 42 8.15 8.29 -4.68
CA LEU A 42 7.45 9.29 -5.50
C LEU A 42 6.33 8.64 -6.33
N TYR A 43 6.64 7.53 -7.00
CA TYR A 43 5.68 6.77 -7.80
C TYR A 43 4.49 6.29 -6.95
N SER A 44 4.79 5.70 -5.78
CA SER A 44 3.76 5.17 -4.88
C SER A 44 2.86 6.26 -4.33
N THR A 45 3.43 7.41 -3.96
CA THR A 45 2.70 8.58 -3.47
C THR A 45 1.73 9.11 -4.54
N LYS A 46 2.21 9.28 -5.77
CA LYS A 46 1.39 9.70 -6.91
C LYS A 46 0.22 8.74 -7.17
N ARG A 47 0.45 7.43 -7.05
CA ARG A 47 -0.62 6.42 -7.21
C ARG A 47 -1.67 6.45 -6.11
N ILE A 48 -1.27 6.75 -4.87
CA ILE A 48 -2.20 6.91 -3.74
C ILE A 48 -3.13 8.11 -3.98
N GLU A 49 -2.59 9.22 -4.47
CA GLU A 49 -3.35 10.44 -4.80
C GLU A 49 -4.34 10.20 -5.94
N SER A 50 -3.93 9.46 -6.97
CA SER A 50 -4.75 9.21 -8.16
C SER A 50 -5.71 8.01 -8.02
N CYS A 51 -5.91 7.46 -6.82
CA CYS A 51 -6.63 6.19 -6.64
C CYS A 51 -8.13 6.27 -7.06
N LEU A 52 -8.54 5.37 -7.96
CA LEU A 52 -9.90 5.33 -8.53
C LEU A 52 -11.00 5.09 -7.49
N TYR A 53 -10.78 4.18 -6.53
CA TYR A 53 -11.75 3.94 -5.45
C TYR A 53 -12.09 5.22 -4.69
N ARG A 54 -11.08 6.06 -4.42
CA ARG A 54 -11.29 7.31 -3.71
C ARG A 54 -11.97 8.36 -4.58
N LYS A 55 -11.63 8.42 -5.87
CA LYS A 55 -12.30 9.28 -6.85
C LYS A 55 -13.79 8.93 -6.98
N ASN A 56 -14.12 7.64 -6.93
CA ASN A 56 -15.49 7.14 -7.04
C ASN A 56 -16.26 7.16 -5.71
N GLY A 57 -15.65 7.63 -4.61
CA GLY A 57 -16.26 7.65 -3.28
C GLY A 57 -16.44 6.26 -2.65
N GLU A 58 -15.81 5.23 -3.21
CA GLU A 58 -15.92 3.85 -2.78
C GLU A 58 -14.89 3.50 -1.68
N LYS A 59 -15.18 2.45 -0.91
CA LYS A 59 -14.28 1.94 0.12
C LYS A 59 -13.08 1.24 -0.51
N LYS A 60 -11.94 1.92 -0.53
CA LYS A 60 -10.67 1.35 -0.99
C LYS A 60 -10.25 0.11 -0.16
N PRO A 61 -10.01 -1.06 -0.79
CA PRO A 61 -9.40 -2.21 -0.14
C PRO A 61 -7.91 -1.99 0.13
N PHE A 62 -7.26 -2.89 0.87
CA PHE A 62 -5.81 -2.82 1.06
C PHE A 62 -5.08 -2.98 -0.28
N CYS A 63 -3.94 -2.29 -0.47
CA CYS A 63 -3.21 -2.30 -1.74
C CYS A 63 -2.78 -3.71 -2.17
N ASN A 64 -2.50 -4.60 -1.21
CA ASN A 64 -2.10 -5.99 -1.46
C ASN A 64 -3.22 -6.87 -2.04
N VAL A 65 -4.49 -6.52 -1.83
CA VAL A 65 -5.67 -7.25 -2.33
C VAL A 65 -6.49 -6.42 -3.31
N CYS A 66 -5.97 -5.27 -3.75
CA CYS A 66 -6.64 -4.41 -4.69
C CYS A 66 -6.74 -5.11 -6.05
N PRO A 67 -7.94 -5.30 -6.62
CA PRO A 67 -8.10 -5.94 -7.93
C PRO A 67 -7.63 -5.03 -9.07
N VAL A 68 -7.49 -3.72 -8.82
CA VAL A 68 -7.06 -2.74 -9.83
C VAL A 68 -5.56 -2.84 -10.05
N HIS A 69 -5.18 -3.12 -11.29
CA HIS A 69 -3.79 -3.25 -11.72
C HIS A 69 -3.11 -1.88 -11.89
N CYS A 70 -3.08 -1.09 -10.82
CA CYS A 70 -2.59 0.29 -10.86
C CYS A 70 -1.06 0.43 -10.80
N TYR A 71 -0.27 -0.61 -10.55
CA TYR A 71 1.20 -0.47 -10.58
C TYR A 71 1.73 -1.02 -11.91
N LYS A 72 2.74 -0.35 -12.49
CA LYS A 72 3.59 -0.95 -13.53
C LYS A 72 4.25 -2.21 -12.98
N ARG A 73 4.55 -3.19 -13.84
CA ARG A 73 5.09 -4.50 -13.43
C ARG A 73 6.36 -4.35 -12.59
N ASP A 74 7.34 -3.59 -13.07
CA ASP A 74 8.63 -3.41 -12.39
C ASP A 74 8.46 -2.72 -11.03
N MET A 75 7.70 -1.63 -10.99
CA MET A 75 7.38 -0.92 -9.74
C MET A 75 6.63 -1.79 -8.73
N ARG A 76 5.77 -2.70 -9.22
CA ARG A 76 5.07 -3.66 -8.37
C ARG A 76 6.03 -4.66 -7.73
N GLU A 77 7.03 -5.12 -8.47
CA GLU A 77 8.02 -6.05 -7.93
C GLU A 77 8.89 -5.37 -6.87
N ARG A 78 9.34 -4.14 -7.14
CA ARG A 78 10.06 -3.29 -6.18
C ARG A 78 9.27 -3.08 -4.88
N ILE A 79 8.01 -2.62 -4.96
CA ILE A 79 7.20 -2.40 -3.75
C ILE A 79 6.91 -3.71 -3.01
N LYS A 80 6.76 -4.84 -3.72
CA LYS A 80 6.58 -6.16 -3.06
C LYS A 80 7.81 -6.56 -2.24
N LYS A 81 9.04 -6.29 -2.73
CA LYS A 81 10.27 -6.53 -1.96
C LYS A 81 10.27 -5.73 -0.66
N VAL A 82 9.99 -4.42 -0.76
CA VAL A 82 9.84 -3.53 0.40
C VAL A 82 8.75 -4.03 1.34
N MET A 83 7.57 -4.41 0.84
CA MET A 83 6.48 -4.92 1.67
C MET A 83 6.82 -6.26 2.35
N ARG A 84 7.53 -7.16 1.68
CA ARG A 84 7.94 -8.45 2.23
C ARG A 84 8.95 -8.28 3.37
N TYR A 85 9.86 -7.32 3.23
CA TYR A 85 10.84 -7.00 4.27
C TYR A 85 10.21 -6.21 5.42
N SER A 86 9.56 -5.09 5.11
CA SER A 86 9.08 -4.14 6.12
C SER A 86 7.75 -4.57 6.75
N GLY A 87 6.94 -5.39 6.08
CA GLY A 87 5.61 -5.82 6.55
C GLY A 87 5.63 -6.52 7.92
N PRO A 88 6.36 -7.65 8.08
CA PRO A 88 6.46 -8.31 9.38
C PRO A 88 7.07 -7.41 10.45
N ARG A 89 8.10 -6.63 10.10
CA ARG A 89 8.81 -5.74 11.02
C ARG A 89 7.96 -4.57 11.51
N LEU A 90 7.05 -4.08 10.67
CA LEU A 90 6.07 -3.06 11.05
C LEU A 90 5.03 -3.62 12.04
N LEU A 91 4.65 -4.89 11.89
CA LEU A 91 3.76 -5.60 12.81
C LEU A 91 4.41 -5.86 14.17
N PHE A 92 5.74 -6.06 14.23
CA PHE A 92 6.46 -6.23 15.50
C PHE A 92 6.53 -4.95 16.35
N LYS A 93 6.47 -3.75 15.75
CA LYS A 93 6.43 -2.48 16.52
C LYS A 93 5.07 -2.18 17.16
N HIS A 94 3.98 -2.77 16.68
CA HIS A 94 2.63 -2.59 17.22
C HIS A 94 1.93 -3.95 17.47
N PRO A 95 2.31 -4.69 18.54
CA PRO A 95 1.91 -6.08 18.74
C PRO A 95 0.38 -6.32 18.77
N PHE A 96 -0.42 -5.34 19.23
CA PHE A 96 -1.88 -5.48 19.35
C PHE A 96 -2.65 -5.30 18.03
N LEU A 97 -2.11 -4.59 17.04
CA LEU A 97 -2.74 -4.43 15.71
C LEU A 97 -2.50 -5.64 14.81
N SER A 98 -1.46 -6.41 15.10
CA SER A 98 -0.89 -7.43 14.23
C SER A 98 -1.70 -8.73 14.20
N LEU A 99 -2.26 -9.14 15.34
CA LEU A 99 -3.15 -10.29 15.42
C LEU A 99 -4.44 -10.08 14.60
N LYS A 100 -5.11 -8.92 14.76
CA LYS A 100 -6.37 -8.63 14.05
C LYS A 100 -6.17 -8.52 12.52
N HIS A 101 -5.01 -8.04 12.07
CA HIS A 101 -4.68 -7.91 10.65
C HIS A 101 -4.26 -9.23 10.00
N LEU A 102 -3.53 -10.09 10.73
CA LEU A 102 -3.14 -11.41 10.25
C LEU A 102 -4.36 -12.30 9.99
N PHE A 103 -5.30 -12.36 10.95
CA PHE A 103 -6.58 -13.05 10.77
C PHE A 103 -7.39 -12.50 9.59
N LYS A 104 -7.43 -11.17 9.41
CA LYS A 104 -8.16 -10.52 8.31
C LYS A 104 -7.51 -10.74 6.94
N THR A 105 -6.18 -10.84 6.87
CA THR A 105 -5.45 -11.10 5.62
C THR A 105 -5.64 -12.55 5.16
N ILE A 106 -5.66 -13.50 6.10
CA ILE A 106 -5.97 -14.92 5.82
C ILE A 106 -7.45 -15.08 5.43
N TYR A 107 -8.37 -14.40 6.12
CA TYR A 107 -9.80 -14.45 5.80
C TYR A 107 -10.14 -13.77 4.45
N SER A 108 -9.48 -12.66 4.10
CA SER A 108 -9.71 -11.96 2.82
C SER A 108 -9.24 -12.73 1.59
N LYS A 109 -8.36 -13.73 1.73
CA LYS A 109 -8.03 -14.66 0.63
C LYS A 109 -9.24 -15.51 0.22
N LYS A 110 -10.21 -15.76 1.11
CA LYS A 110 -11.44 -16.51 0.80
C LYS A 110 -12.54 -15.65 0.16
N HIS A 111 -12.47 -14.31 0.28
CA HIS A 111 -13.46 -13.38 -0.29
C HIS A 111 -12.75 -12.17 -0.93
N PRO A 112 -12.37 -12.24 -2.23
CA PRO A 112 -11.69 -11.14 -2.90
C PRO A 112 -12.63 -9.92 -3.00
N PRO A 113 -12.13 -8.70 -2.70
CA PRO A 113 -12.91 -7.49 -2.91
C PRO A 113 -13.17 -7.28 -4.41
N GLN A 114 -14.42 -7.00 -4.76
CA GLN A 114 -14.85 -6.80 -6.14
C GLN A 114 -14.24 -5.49 -6.72
N SER A 115 -13.94 -5.50 -8.02
CA SER A 115 -13.46 -4.32 -8.76
C SER A 115 -14.49 -3.18 -8.72
N PRO A 116 -14.05 -1.91 -8.73
CA PRO A 116 -14.97 -0.78 -8.69
C PRO A 116 -15.94 -0.85 -9.88
N LYS A 117 -17.24 -0.62 -9.65
CA LYS A 117 -18.30 -0.88 -10.65
C LYS A 117 -18.28 0.05 -11.86
N ARG A 118 -17.43 1.08 -11.85
CA ARG A 118 -17.32 2.08 -12.91
C ARG A 118 -15.96 1.95 -13.60
N CYS A 119 -15.86 1.01 -14.54
CA CYS A 119 -14.86 1.03 -15.60
C CYS A 119 -15.14 2.24 -16.48
N ILE A 120 -14.37 3.32 -16.31
CA ILE A 120 -14.16 4.30 -17.39
C ILE A 120 -12.68 4.18 -17.74
N LEU A 121 -12.33 3.08 -18.39
CA LEU A 121 -11.23 3.09 -19.34
C LEU A 121 -11.87 3.44 -20.69
N ARG A 122 -11.93 4.73 -20.99
CA ARG A 122 -11.74 5.25 -22.34
C ARG A 122 -10.42 5.99 -22.31
#